data_AF-A0A7Y2G2U4-F1
#
_entry.id   AF-A0A7Y2G2U4-F1
#
_cell.length_a   1.000
_cell.length_b   1.000
_cell.length_c   1.000
_cell.angle_alpha   90.00
_cell.angle_beta   90.00
_cell.angle_gamma   90.00
#
_symmetry.space_group_name_H-M   'P 1'
#
loop_
_entity.id
_entity.type
_entity.pdbx_description
1 polymer ?
#
loop_
_entity_poly.entity_id
_entity_poly.type
_entity_poly.pdbx_seq_one_letter_code
_entity_poly.pdbx_strand_id
1 'polypeptide(L)'
;MFDLDSAVNGWRNDLAREGALSNRDLDELEDHLHSSYESLVESGCEADFAFEQACQDVGAVAELADEFGKIEEKTWRQVIVGGLALYVVSFFLPVYRFGIKLFGDGVDDIPGFEAFFYAISGELGFLGIVSALTNFLMVAALLKLSRFDRTTILSLAGVVIAAAFLNLWWMTEGFADLLIGYYAWWASFASVATGLVLRARDLGGRAVPEVAA
;
A
#
# COMPACT_ATOMS: atom_id res chain seq x y z
N MET A 1 37.23 30.75 3.44
CA MET A 1 35.78 30.98 3.61
C MET A 1 35.14 29.66 3.29
N PHE A 2 34.39 29.10 4.24
CA PHE A 2 33.67 27.86 4.04
C PHE A 2 32.74 27.96 2.83
N ASP A 3 32.65 26.90 2.04
CA ASP A 3 31.72 26.78 0.91
C ASP A 3 30.61 25.79 1.30
N LEU A 4 29.51 26.33 1.81
CA LEU A 4 28.36 25.55 2.28
C LEU A 4 27.72 24.76 1.14
N ASP A 5 27.55 25.36 -0.04
CA ASP A 5 26.89 24.71 -1.17
C ASP A 5 27.67 23.47 -1.62
N SER A 6 29.00 23.58 -1.68
CA SER A 6 29.86 22.43 -2.01
C SER A 6 29.80 21.34 -0.93
N ALA A 7 29.78 21.72 0.35
CA ALA A 7 29.71 20.79 1.47
C ALA A 7 28.36 20.05 1.54
N VAL A 8 27.24 20.75 1.35
CA VAL A 8 25.87 20.18 1.29
C VAL A 8 25.74 19.21 0.11
N ASN A 9 26.26 19.57 -1.07
CA ASN A 9 26.27 18.67 -2.22
C ASN A 9 27.09 17.39 -1.95
N GLY A 10 28.23 17.51 -1.27
CA GLY A 10 29.02 16.34 -0.84
C GLY A 10 28.23 15.43 0.09
N TRP A 11 27.62 16.00 1.13
CA TRP A 11 26.78 15.29 2.09
C TRP A 11 25.58 14.59 1.43
N ARG A 12 24.87 15.25 0.50
CA ARG A 12 23.78 14.64 -0.27
C ARG A 12 24.24 13.45 -1.10
N ASN A 13 25.39 13.57 -1.77
CA ASN A 13 25.94 12.49 -2.58
C ASN A 13 26.35 11.28 -1.72
N ASP A 14 26.90 11.53 -0.54
CA ASP A 14 27.29 10.49 0.40
C ASP A 14 26.05 9.72 0.93
N LEU A 15 24.97 10.42 1.29
CA LEU A 15 23.70 9.81 1.71
C LEU A 15 22.98 9.07 0.57
N ALA A 16 22.97 9.64 -0.63
CA ALA A 16 22.35 9.00 -1.80
C ALA A 16 23.03 7.67 -2.15
N ARG A 17 24.35 7.57 -1.93
CA ARG A 17 25.13 6.33 -2.14
C ARG A 17 24.79 5.23 -1.13
N GLU A 18 24.31 5.57 0.06
CA GLU A 18 23.84 4.60 1.05
C GLU A 18 22.43 4.06 0.76
N GLY A 19 21.69 4.69 -0.15
CA GLY A 19 20.56 4.09 -0.88
C GLY A 19 19.25 3.92 -0.10
N ALA A 20 19.12 4.49 1.10
CA ALA A 20 17.96 4.30 1.97
C ALA A 20 16.90 5.43 1.91
N LEU A 21 17.21 6.57 1.29
CA LEU A 21 16.39 7.79 1.37
C LEU A 21 15.78 8.14 0.01
N SER A 22 14.50 8.53 0.00
CA SER A 22 13.88 9.10 -1.20
C SER A 22 14.37 10.54 -1.44
N ASN A 23 14.22 11.06 -2.66
CA ASN A 23 14.58 12.46 -2.95
C ASN A 23 13.86 13.46 -2.04
N ARG A 24 12.60 13.17 -1.67
CA ARG A 24 11.85 14.02 -0.75
C ARG A 24 12.48 14.02 0.65
N ASP A 25 12.92 12.87 1.12
CA ASP A 25 13.54 12.76 2.46
C ASP A 25 14.89 13.50 2.46
N LEU A 26 15.65 13.43 1.36
CA LEU A 26 16.88 14.21 1.20
C LEU A 26 16.61 15.72 1.24
N ASP A 27 15.53 16.19 0.60
CA ASP A 27 15.18 17.60 0.60
C ASP A 27 14.74 18.09 2.00
N GLU A 28 13.94 17.29 2.73
CA GLU A 28 13.55 17.63 4.12
C GLU A 28 14.76 17.65 5.07
N LEU A 29 15.74 16.75 4.87
CA LEU A 29 16.96 16.72 5.67
C LEU A 29 17.92 17.87 5.33
N GLU A 30 18.01 18.26 4.06
CA GLU A 30 18.77 19.44 3.63
C GLU A 30 18.21 20.71 4.27
N ASP A 31 16.88 20.88 4.28
CA ASP A 31 16.22 22.01 4.96
C ASP A 31 16.59 22.06 6.46
N HIS A 32 16.62 20.90 7.13
CA HIS A 32 17.03 20.79 8.54
C HIS A 32 18.52 21.06 8.76
N LEU A 33 19.38 20.60 7.85
CA LEU A 33 20.82 20.85 7.87
C LEU A 33 21.09 22.36 7.74
N HIS A 34 20.43 23.03 6.78
CA HIS A 34 20.53 24.48 6.59
C HIS A 34 20.06 25.24 7.84
N SER A 35 18.88 24.89 8.38
CA SER A 35 18.35 25.54 9.57
C SER A 35 19.27 25.39 10.80
N SER A 36 19.88 24.21 10.97
CA SER A 36 20.82 23.96 12.08
C SER A 36 22.14 24.72 11.90
N TYR A 37 22.68 24.71 10.67
CA TYR A 37 23.88 25.46 10.32
C TYR A 37 23.70 26.96 10.56
N GLU A 38 22.59 27.55 10.09
CA GLU A 38 22.28 28.97 10.27
C GLU A 38 22.23 29.32 11.77
N SER A 39 21.54 28.50 12.58
CA SER A 39 21.46 28.72 14.03
C SER A 39 22.82 28.69 14.72
N LEU A 40 23.70 27.77 14.31
CA LEU A 40 25.06 27.66 14.85
C LEU A 40 25.94 28.83 14.45
N VAL A 41 25.89 29.27 13.19
CA VAL A 41 26.63 30.45 12.74
C VAL A 41 26.14 31.73 13.44
N GLU A 42 24.82 31.89 13.60
CA GLU A 42 24.23 33.00 14.36
C GLU A 42 24.65 33.02 15.83
N SER A 43 24.90 31.85 16.43
CA SER A 43 25.44 31.72 17.79
C SER A 43 26.93 32.11 17.92
N GLY A 44 27.58 32.43 16.80
CA GLY A 44 29.00 32.80 16.73
C GLY A 44 29.95 31.62 16.52
N CYS A 45 29.43 30.46 16.08
CA CYS A 45 30.26 29.32 15.74
C CYS A 45 30.97 29.53 14.39
N GLU A 46 32.19 29.00 14.25
CA GLU A 46 32.92 29.06 12.99
C GLU A 46 32.23 28.20 11.92
N ALA A 47 32.12 28.70 10.69
CA ALA A 47 31.33 28.07 9.62
C ALA A 47 31.69 26.58 9.37
N ASP A 48 32.97 26.24 9.33
CA ASP A 48 33.42 24.86 9.12
C ASP A 48 32.94 23.94 10.25
N PHE A 49 33.06 24.40 11.50
CA PHE A 49 32.63 23.66 12.70
C PHE A 49 31.10 23.62 12.83
N ALA A 50 30.42 24.70 12.46
CA ALA A 50 28.96 24.78 12.44
C ALA A 50 28.38 23.75 11.47
N PHE A 51 29.02 23.51 10.32
CA PHE A 51 28.59 22.49 9.37
C PHE A 51 28.85 21.07 9.88
N GLU A 52 30.02 20.80 10.48
CA GLU A 52 30.30 19.49 11.09
C GLU A 52 29.31 19.17 12.22
N GLN A 53 29.02 20.16 13.07
CA GLN A 53 28.06 20.02 14.15
C GLN A 53 26.62 19.89 13.61
N ALA A 54 26.24 20.64 12.57
CA ALA A 54 24.93 20.47 11.93
C ALA A 54 24.78 19.08 11.30
N CYS A 55 25.84 18.53 10.69
CA CYS A 55 25.85 17.14 10.22
C CYS A 55 25.68 16.13 11.37
N GLN A 56 26.26 16.39 12.54
CA GLN A 56 26.09 15.56 13.74
C GLN A 56 24.71 15.71 14.38
N ASP A 57 24.13 16.92 14.35
CA ASP A 57 22.81 17.23 14.91
C ASP A 57 21.69 16.65 14.05
N VAL A 58 21.88 16.63 12.72
CA VAL A 58 21.05 15.82 11.80
C VAL A 58 21.16 14.32 12.13
N GLY A 59 22.24 13.90 12.81
CA GLY A 59 22.38 12.58 13.42
C GLY A 59 22.50 11.45 12.39
N ALA A 60 22.71 10.20 12.85
CA ALA A 60 22.73 9.02 11.99
C ALA A 60 21.34 8.79 11.37
N VAL A 61 21.02 9.54 10.31
CA VAL A 61 19.81 9.40 9.51
C VAL A 61 19.66 7.97 9.01
N ALA A 62 20.75 7.21 8.87
CA ALA A 62 20.71 5.78 8.59
C ALA A 62 19.90 4.97 9.63
N GLU A 63 19.91 5.35 10.91
CA GLU A 63 19.10 4.67 11.95
C GLU A 63 17.62 5.08 11.87
N LEU A 64 17.31 6.33 11.50
CA LEU A 64 15.92 6.75 11.24
C LEU A 64 15.38 6.16 9.94
N ALA A 65 16.15 6.16 8.85
CA ALA A 65 15.78 5.60 7.55
C ALA A 65 15.56 4.09 7.63
N ASP A 66 16.37 3.37 8.42
CA ASP A 66 16.15 1.95 8.71
C ASP A 66 14.87 1.73 9.54
N GLU A 67 14.55 2.60 10.50
CA GLU A 67 13.29 2.53 11.25
C GLU A 67 12.05 2.92 10.43
N PHE A 68 12.12 3.94 9.56
CA PHE A 68 11.03 4.33 8.66
C PHE A 68 10.83 3.32 7.52
N GLY A 69 11.91 2.76 6.97
CA GLY A 69 11.86 1.64 6.00
C GLY A 69 11.23 0.38 6.62
N LYS A 70 11.50 0.08 7.89
CA LYS A 70 10.82 -1.00 8.63
C LYS A 70 9.32 -0.75 8.83
N ILE A 71 8.87 0.50 8.89
CA ILE A 71 7.45 0.86 9.03
C ILE A 71 6.73 0.71 7.69
N GLU A 72 7.32 1.16 6.58
CA GLU A 72 6.72 1.01 5.24
C GLU A 72 6.65 -0.45 4.79
N GLU A 73 7.71 -1.25 5.04
CA GLU A 73 7.73 -2.69 4.71
C GLU A 73 6.66 -3.47 5.50
N LYS A 74 6.32 -3.02 6.70
CA LYS A 74 5.23 -3.59 7.50
C LYS A 74 3.85 -3.12 7.03
N THR A 75 3.72 -1.89 6.54
CA THR A 75 2.42 -1.27 6.26
C THR A 75 1.70 -1.93 5.08
N TRP A 76 2.38 -2.14 3.94
CA TRP A 76 1.74 -2.78 2.78
C TRP A 76 1.28 -4.21 3.13
N ARG A 77 2.09 -4.93 3.92
CA ARG A 77 1.80 -6.31 4.31
C ARG A 77 0.63 -6.37 5.29
N GLN A 78 0.58 -5.46 6.27
CA GLN A 78 -0.56 -5.34 7.20
C GLN A 78 -1.86 -5.02 6.47
N VAL A 79 -1.83 -4.11 5.50
CA VAL A 79 -3.01 -3.76 4.69
C VAL A 79 -3.49 -4.95 3.85
N ILE A 80 -2.58 -5.69 3.20
CA ILE A 80 -2.93 -6.92 2.46
C ILE A 80 -3.50 -7.99 3.39
N VAL A 81 -2.85 -8.25 4.53
CA VAL A 81 -3.30 -9.28 5.50
C VAL A 81 -4.65 -8.89 6.11
N GLY A 82 -4.86 -7.63 6.45
CA GLY A 82 -6.14 -7.11 6.92
C GLY A 82 -7.23 -7.24 5.86
N GLY A 83 -6.92 -6.89 4.61
CA GLY A 83 -7.81 -7.10 3.47
C GLY A 83 -8.17 -8.57 3.27
N LEU A 84 -7.20 -9.48 3.35
CA LEU A 84 -7.42 -10.93 3.27
C LEU A 84 -8.30 -11.45 4.42
N ALA A 85 -8.05 -11.00 5.65
CA ALA A 85 -8.87 -11.37 6.80
C ALA A 85 -10.32 -10.90 6.60
N LEU A 86 -10.50 -9.64 6.15
CA LEU A 86 -11.81 -9.08 5.84
C LEU A 86 -12.51 -9.86 4.70
N TYR A 87 -11.76 -10.25 3.68
CA TYR A 87 -12.24 -11.10 2.60
C TYR A 87 -12.78 -12.43 3.14
N VAL A 88 -12.00 -13.16 3.95
CA VAL A 88 -12.44 -14.43 4.53
C VAL A 88 -13.66 -14.24 5.44
N VAL A 89 -13.66 -13.22 6.29
CA VAL A 89 -14.80 -12.92 7.18
C VAL A 89 -16.06 -12.61 6.37
N SER A 90 -15.95 -11.90 5.25
CA SER A 90 -17.10 -11.52 4.43
C SER A 90 -17.88 -12.70 3.86
N PHE A 91 -17.24 -13.86 3.64
CA PHE A 91 -17.92 -15.08 3.19
C PHE A 91 -18.91 -15.64 4.22
N PHE A 92 -18.73 -15.32 5.50
CA PHE A 92 -19.61 -15.75 6.59
C PHE A 92 -20.62 -14.69 7.00
N LEU A 93 -20.53 -13.48 6.42
CA LEU A 93 -21.47 -12.40 6.67
C LEU A 93 -22.64 -12.47 5.67
N PRO A 94 -23.83 -11.98 6.07
CA PRO A 94 -24.97 -11.91 5.16
C PRO A 94 -24.70 -10.87 4.07
N VAL A 95 -24.99 -11.23 2.82
CA VAL A 95 -24.70 -10.42 1.62
C VAL A 95 -25.98 -9.89 0.98
N TYR A 96 -27.07 -10.64 1.09
CA TYR A 96 -28.35 -10.30 0.50
C TYR A 96 -29.52 -10.80 1.37
N ARG A 97 -30.62 -10.03 1.39
CA ARG A 97 -31.83 -10.34 2.15
C ARG A 97 -32.76 -11.27 1.34
N PHE A 98 -33.27 -12.36 1.94
CA PHE A 98 -34.20 -13.38 1.41
C PHE A 98 -33.65 -14.56 0.57
N GLY A 99 -32.73 -15.40 1.07
CA GLY A 99 -32.41 -16.69 0.42
C GLY A 99 -31.96 -17.85 1.32
N ILE A 100 -32.02 -19.06 0.73
CA ILE A 100 -32.06 -20.39 1.39
C ILE A 100 -30.73 -20.75 2.06
N LYS A 101 -30.79 -21.22 3.32
CA LYS A 101 -29.65 -21.54 4.20
C LYS A 101 -29.28 -23.03 4.26
N LEU A 102 -28.00 -23.32 4.55
CA LEU A 102 -27.50 -24.67 4.85
C LEU A 102 -27.76 -25.18 6.29
N PHE A 103 -28.09 -24.33 7.27
CA PHE A 103 -28.32 -24.74 8.67
C PHE A 103 -29.49 -23.99 9.34
N GLY A 104 -30.70 -24.52 9.21
CA GLY A 104 -31.80 -24.29 10.15
C GLY A 104 -32.77 -23.14 9.83
N ASP A 105 -34.04 -23.42 10.13
CA ASP A 105 -35.20 -22.56 9.96
C ASP A 105 -35.10 -21.26 10.77
N GLY A 106 -35.15 -20.12 10.06
CA GLY A 106 -35.32 -18.79 10.65
C GLY A 106 -34.18 -17.81 10.34
N VAL A 107 -34.56 -16.63 9.86
CA VAL A 107 -33.77 -15.51 9.34
C VAL A 107 -33.47 -15.64 7.85
N ASP A 108 -33.88 -14.61 7.12
CA ASP A 108 -34.02 -14.59 5.67
C ASP A 108 -32.70 -14.36 4.90
N ASP A 109 -31.55 -14.17 5.54
CA ASP A 109 -30.34 -13.68 4.84
C ASP A 109 -29.41 -14.78 4.30
N ILE A 110 -28.81 -14.55 3.12
CA ILE A 110 -27.83 -15.43 2.45
C ILE A 110 -26.39 -15.06 2.86
N PRO A 111 -25.58 -15.99 3.40
CA PRO A 111 -24.15 -15.80 3.63
C PRO A 111 -23.35 -15.65 2.32
N GLY A 112 -22.21 -14.95 2.36
CA GLY A 112 -21.41 -14.69 1.16
C GLY A 112 -20.91 -15.94 0.41
N PHE A 113 -20.64 -17.05 1.09
CA PHE A 113 -20.24 -18.28 0.39
C PHE A 113 -21.38 -18.91 -0.43
N GLU A 114 -22.63 -18.83 0.03
CA GLU A 114 -23.80 -19.30 -0.72
C GLU A 114 -24.09 -18.38 -1.90
N ALA A 115 -24.00 -17.05 -1.68
CA ALA A 115 -24.10 -16.07 -2.76
C ALA A 115 -23.05 -16.30 -3.86
N PHE A 116 -21.83 -16.71 -3.49
CA PHE A 116 -20.79 -17.09 -4.44
C PHE A 116 -21.16 -18.32 -5.28
N PHE A 117 -21.64 -19.41 -4.65
CA PHE A 117 -22.06 -20.60 -5.40
C PHE A 117 -23.28 -20.33 -6.29
N TYR A 118 -24.21 -19.50 -5.83
CA TYR A 118 -25.36 -19.04 -6.60
C TYR A 118 -24.95 -18.16 -7.80
N ALA A 119 -23.91 -17.35 -7.65
CA ALA A 119 -23.37 -16.58 -8.76
C ALA A 119 -22.70 -17.49 -9.83
N ILE A 120 -22.01 -18.56 -9.40
CA ILE A 120 -21.36 -19.52 -10.31
C ILE A 120 -22.36 -20.47 -10.98
N SER A 121 -23.51 -20.77 -10.35
CA SER A 121 -24.55 -21.59 -11.00
C SER A 121 -25.14 -20.91 -12.24
N GLY A 122 -24.90 -19.61 -12.43
CA GLY A 122 -25.34 -18.84 -13.59
C GLY A 122 -26.73 -18.24 -13.44
N GLU A 123 -27.38 -18.43 -12.29
CA GLU A 123 -28.72 -17.89 -12.00
C GLU A 123 -28.74 -16.35 -11.96
N LEU A 124 -27.61 -15.71 -11.63
CA LEU A 124 -27.40 -14.27 -11.72
C LEU A 124 -26.97 -13.78 -13.11
N GLY A 125 -26.99 -14.67 -14.11
CA GLY A 125 -26.55 -14.39 -15.47
C GLY A 125 -25.03 -14.21 -15.61
N PHE A 126 -24.61 -13.77 -16.80
CA PHE A 126 -23.19 -13.64 -17.16
C PHE A 126 -22.41 -12.74 -16.19
N LEU A 127 -22.99 -11.61 -15.77
CA LEU A 127 -22.35 -10.68 -14.83
C LEU A 127 -22.12 -11.31 -13.45
N GLY A 128 -23.03 -12.19 -12.99
CA GLY A 128 -22.86 -12.97 -11.77
C GLY A 128 -21.66 -13.91 -11.85
N ILE A 129 -21.52 -14.65 -12.95
CA ILE A 129 -20.39 -15.54 -13.18
C ILE A 129 -19.08 -14.75 -13.21
N VAL A 130 -19.03 -13.64 -13.96
CA VAL A 130 -17.84 -12.79 -14.04
C VAL A 130 -17.48 -12.18 -12.68
N SER A 131 -18.47 -11.72 -11.92
CA SER A 131 -18.30 -11.23 -10.54
C SER A 131 -17.72 -12.33 -9.64
N ALA A 132 -18.25 -13.55 -9.70
CA ALA A 132 -17.71 -14.67 -8.92
C ALA A 132 -16.27 -15.01 -9.31
N LEU A 133 -15.91 -14.92 -10.60
CA LEU A 133 -14.56 -15.17 -11.08
C LEU A 133 -13.52 -14.18 -10.53
N THR A 134 -13.93 -12.98 -10.11
CA THR A 134 -13.03 -12.01 -9.47
C THR A 134 -12.41 -12.52 -8.16
N ASN A 135 -13.09 -13.44 -7.46
CA ASN A 135 -12.57 -14.10 -6.26
C ASN A 135 -11.31 -14.93 -6.55
N PHE A 136 -11.25 -15.61 -7.71
CA PHE A 136 -10.06 -16.37 -8.10
C PHE A 136 -8.90 -15.45 -8.47
N LEU A 137 -9.18 -14.30 -9.10
CA LEU A 137 -8.18 -13.28 -9.39
C LEU A 137 -7.60 -12.69 -8.11
N MET A 138 -8.45 -12.42 -7.11
CA MET A 138 -8.03 -11.96 -5.78
C MET A 138 -7.06 -12.94 -5.14
N VAL A 139 -7.40 -14.22 -5.08
CA VAL A 139 -6.55 -15.25 -4.47
C VAL A 139 -5.26 -15.45 -5.27
N ALA A 140 -5.34 -15.50 -6.61
CA ALA A 140 -4.18 -15.70 -7.49
C ALA A 140 -3.17 -14.54 -7.41
N ALA A 141 -3.66 -13.30 -7.31
CA ALA A 141 -2.81 -12.12 -7.13
C ALA A 141 -1.99 -12.18 -5.84
N LEU A 142 -2.47 -12.91 -4.82
CA LEU A 142 -1.92 -12.91 -3.48
C LEU A 142 -0.91 -14.04 -3.20
N LEU A 143 -0.99 -15.17 -3.91
CA LEU A 143 -0.14 -16.35 -3.67
C LEU A 143 1.34 -16.15 -4.02
N LYS A 144 1.69 -15.14 -4.82
CA LYS A 144 3.06 -14.96 -5.33
C LYS A 144 3.63 -13.54 -5.23
N LEU A 145 2.97 -12.62 -4.50
CA LEU A 145 3.67 -11.85 -3.45
C LEU A 145 5.12 -11.49 -3.77
N SER A 146 5.97 -11.94 -2.87
CA SER A 146 7.41 -11.74 -2.78
C SER A 146 8.23 -11.93 -4.06
N ARG A 147 7.70 -12.58 -5.11
CA ARG A 147 8.46 -12.89 -6.33
C ARG A 147 8.20 -11.93 -7.50
N PHE A 148 7.22 -11.05 -7.38
CA PHE A 148 6.83 -10.15 -8.46
C PHE A 148 7.63 -8.84 -8.46
N ASP A 149 7.97 -8.39 -9.67
CA ASP A 149 8.58 -7.09 -9.92
C ASP A 149 7.53 -5.96 -9.84
N ARG A 150 7.99 -4.70 -9.87
CA ARG A 150 7.13 -3.53 -9.76
C ARG A 150 6.04 -3.49 -10.82
N THR A 151 6.37 -3.79 -12.07
CA THR A 151 5.42 -3.77 -13.20
C THR A 151 4.32 -4.79 -13.00
N THR A 152 4.68 -6.03 -12.63
CA THR A 152 3.69 -7.08 -12.35
C THR A 152 2.79 -6.72 -11.18
N ILE A 153 3.34 -6.14 -10.10
CA ILE A 153 2.52 -5.70 -8.96
C ILE A 153 1.53 -4.60 -9.37
N LEU A 154 1.96 -3.62 -10.17
CA LEU A 154 1.06 -2.57 -10.67
C LEU A 154 -0.02 -3.14 -11.60
N SER A 155 0.33 -4.09 -12.47
CA SER A 155 -0.66 -4.79 -13.29
C SER A 155 -1.67 -5.55 -12.44
N LEU A 156 -1.22 -6.24 -11.38
CA LEU A 156 -2.11 -6.92 -10.43
C LEU A 156 -3.01 -5.94 -9.68
N ALA A 157 -2.47 -4.80 -9.23
CA ALA A 157 -3.27 -3.75 -8.60
C ALA A 157 -4.36 -3.25 -9.56
N GLY A 158 -4.02 -3.01 -10.83
CA GLY A 158 -4.98 -2.63 -11.86
C GLY A 158 -6.09 -3.66 -12.07
N VAL A 159 -5.76 -4.95 -12.09
CA VAL A 159 -6.75 -6.04 -12.20
C VAL A 159 -7.68 -6.08 -10.99
N VAL A 160 -7.15 -5.96 -9.77
CA VAL A 160 -7.95 -5.96 -8.53
C VAL A 160 -8.86 -4.73 -8.47
N ILE A 161 -8.37 -3.56 -8.90
CA ILE A 161 -9.15 -2.33 -9.01
C ILE A 161 -10.27 -2.51 -10.04
N ALA A 162 -9.97 -3.02 -11.22
CA ALA A 162 -10.98 -3.28 -12.25
C ALA A 162 -12.07 -4.26 -11.76
N ALA A 163 -11.68 -5.29 -11.02
CA ALA A 163 -12.61 -6.21 -10.36
C ALA A 163 -13.49 -5.49 -9.31
N ALA A 164 -12.93 -4.61 -8.48
CA ALA A 164 -13.70 -3.82 -7.52
C ALA A 164 -14.72 -2.90 -8.22
N PHE A 165 -14.33 -2.27 -9.34
CA PHE A 165 -15.22 -1.44 -10.14
C PHE A 165 -16.34 -2.24 -10.81
N LEU A 166 -16.04 -3.41 -11.38
CA LEU A 166 -17.06 -4.29 -11.94
C LEU A 166 -18.12 -4.64 -10.88
N ASN A 167 -17.67 -4.91 -9.66
CA ASN A 167 -18.55 -5.24 -8.54
C ASN A 167 -19.27 -4.03 -7.93
N LEU A 168 -18.85 -2.80 -8.26
CA LEU A 168 -19.60 -1.61 -7.86
C LEU A 168 -20.99 -1.57 -8.50
N TRP A 169 -21.15 -2.20 -9.68
CA TRP A 169 -22.43 -2.35 -10.37
C TRP A 169 -23.55 -2.90 -9.47
N TRP A 170 -23.23 -3.89 -8.63
CA TRP A 170 -24.23 -4.48 -7.74
C TRP A 170 -24.73 -3.49 -6.69
N MET A 171 -23.90 -2.53 -6.27
CA MET A 171 -24.27 -1.49 -5.31
C MET A 171 -25.13 -0.39 -5.92
N THR A 172 -25.00 -0.13 -7.23
CA THR A 172 -25.68 0.98 -7.89
C THR A 172 -26.95 0.54 -8.61
N GLU A 173 -26.90 -0.61 -9.28
CA GLU A 173 -27.94 -1.04 -10.24
C GLU A 173 -28.40 -2.49 -10.01
N GLY A 174 -27.62 -3.30 -9.28
CA GLY A 174 -27.86 -4.75 -9.19
C GLY A 174 -28.79 -5.19 -8.06
N PHE A 175 -28.65 -4.65 -6.84
CA PHE A 175 -29.45 -5.07 -5.68
C PHE A 175 -29.71 -3.91 -4.72
N ALA A 176 -30.98 -3.69 -4.35
CA ALA A 176 -31.36 -2.67 -3.36
C ALA A 176 -31.10 -3.10 -1.90
N ASP A 177 -30.95 -4.42 -1.65
CA ASP A 177 -30.92 -5.02 -0.31
C ASP A 177 -29.55 -5.66 0.03
N LEU A 178 -28.45 -5.05 -0.42
CA LEU A 178 -27.11 -5.51 -0.06
C LEU A 178 -26.84 -5.30 1.43
N LEU A 179 -26.25 -6.32 2.06
CA LEU A 179 -25.96 -6.33 3.48
C LEU A 179 -24.46 -6.19 3.75
N ILE A 180 -24.11 -6.10 5.04
CA ILE A 180 -22.74 -5.82 5.51
C ILE A 180 -21.68 -6.76 4.93
N GLY A 181 -22.03 -8.00 4.62
CA GLY A 181 -21.13 -8.96 3.99
C GLY A 181 -20.68 -8.53 2.60
N TYR A 182 -21.57 -7.92 1.80
CA TYR A 182 -21.20 -7.41 0.49
C TYR A 182 -20.20 -6.25 0.58
N TYR A 183 -20.47 -5.29 1.49
CA TYR A 183 -19.59 -4.15 1.70
C TYR A 183 -18.23 -4.56 2.27
N ALA A 184 -18.21 -5.52 3.20
CA ALA A 184 -16.98 -6.10 3.73
C ALA A 184 -16.19 -6.81 2.63
N TRP A 185 -16.87 -7.60 1.79
CA TRP A 185 -16.26 -8.27 0.64
C TRP A 185 -15.66 -7.26 -0.34
N TRP A 186 -16.40 -6.23 -0.75
CA TRP A 186 -15.91 -5.20 -1.64
C TRP A 186 -14.74 -4.39 -1.03
N ALA A 187 -14.84 -4.02 0.24
CA ALA A 187 -13.79 -3.29 0.96
C ALA A 187 -12.47 -4.09 1.06
N SER A 188 -12.55 -5.43 1.00
CA SER A 188 -11.35 -6.27 0.92
C SER A 188 -10.59 -6.07 -0.40
N PHE A 189 -11.28 -5.87 -1.52
CA PHE A 189 -10.64 -5.56 -2.80
C PHE A 189 -9.95 -4.21 -2.78
N ALA A 190 -10.59 -3.19 -2.21
CA ALA A 190 -9.98 -1.88 -2.02
C ALA A 190 -8.71 -1.99 -1.16
N SER A 191 -8.79 -2.70 -0.03
CA SER A 191 -7.66 -2.90 0.88
C SER A 191 -6.49 -3.61 0.17
N VAL A 192 -6.75 -4.71 -0.54
CA VAL A 192 -5.71 -5.44 -1.27
C VAL A 192 -5.10 -4.60 -2.38
N ALA A 193 -5.91 -3.85 -3.13
CA ALA A 193 -5.43 -2.93 -4.16
C ALA A 193 -4.50 -1.86 -3.56
N THR A 194 -4.89 -1.24 -2.44
CA THR A 194 -4.06 -0.28 -1.72
C THR A 194 -2.74 -0.92 -1.28
N GLY A 195 -2.79 -2.12 -0.69
CA GLY A 195 -1.58 -2.84 -0.29
C GLY A 195 -0.65 -3.16 -1.46
N LEU A 196 -1.19 -3.53 -2.63
CA LEU A 196 -0.40 -3.76 -3.84
C LEU A 196 0.26 -2.47 -4.36
N VAL A 197 -0.47 -1.34 -4.35
CA VAL A 197 0.08 -0.03 -4.74
C VAL A 197 1.20 0.41 -3.79
N LEU A 198 1.00 0.25 -2.47
CA LEU A 198 2.02 0.54 -1.47
C LEU A 198 3.27 -0.31 -1.69
N ARG A 199 3.10 -1.60 -1.98
CA ARG A 199 4.23 -2.48 -2.30
C ARG A 199 4.96 -2.09 -3.59
N ALA A 200 4.23 -1.66 -4.62
CA ALA A 200 4.86 -1.18 -5.86
C ALA A 200 5.66 0.12 -5.64
N ARG A 201 5.27 0.95 -4.66
CA ARG A 201 6.04 2.13 -4.25
C ARG A 201 7.33 1.73 -3.52
N ASP A 202 7.25 0.80 -2.57
CA ASP A 202 8.43 0.23 -1.88
C ASP A 202 9.44 -0.34 -2.88
N LEU A 203 9.01 -1.12 -3.87
CA LEU A 203 9.92 -1.61 -4.93
C LEU A 203 10.47 -0.50 -5.83
N GLY A 204 9.77 0.62 -5.98
CA GLY A 204 10.21 1.78 -6.77
C GLY A 204 11.25 2.63 -6.06
N GLY A 205 11.15 2.76 -4.72
CA GLY A 205 12.15 3.46 -3.90
C GLY A 205 13.50 2.73 -3.88
N ARG A 206 13.49 1.39 -3.97
CA ARG A 206 14.72 0.56 -4.01
C ARG A 206 15.45 0.60 -5.37
N ALA A 207 14.89 1.24 -6.40
CA ALA A 207 15.44 1.30 -7.74
C ALA A 207 15.99 2.70 -8.06
N VAL A 208 17.03 3.14 -7.35
CA VAL A 208 17.88 4.25 -7.83
C VAL A 208 18.83 3.70 -8.90
N PRO A 209 19.01 4.37 -10.05
CA PRO A 209 19.86 3.86 -11.13
C PRO A 209 21.33 3.86 -10.70
N GLU A 210 22.03 2.77 -11.03
CA GLU A 210 23.48 2.73 -11.08
C GLU A 210 23.96 3.89 -11.97
N VAL A 211 24.58 4.90 -11.34
CA VAL A 211 25.22 6.01 -12.06
C VAL A 211 26.35 5.39 -12.88
N ALA A 212 26.07 5.20 -14.17
CA ALA A 212 27.08 4.79 -15.13
C ALA A 212 28.18 5.85 -15.17
N ALA A 213 29.38 5.41 -14.78
CA ALA A 213 30.64 6.14 -14.86
C ALA A 213 31.08 6.40 -16.30
#